data_AF-A0A3N5V2S3-F1
#
_entry.id   AF-A0A3N5V2S3-F1
#
_cell.length_a   1.000
_cell.length_b   1.000
_cell.length_c   1.000
_cell.angle_alpha   90.00
_cell.angle_beta   90.00
_cell.angle_gamma   90.00
#
_symmetry.space_group_name_H-M   'P 1'
#
loop_
_entity.id
_entity.type
_entity.pdbx_description
1 polymer ?
#
loop_
_entity_poly.entity_id
_entity_poly.type
_entity_poly.pdbx_seq_one_letter_code
_entity_poly.pdbx_strand_id
1 'polypeptide(L)'
;MSKSIFLALTCLIAIGLIASAIHIGAEERKAVYVGSETCQGCHDAQYDSFMANSKKAKSYGSIQKMQKKLTPVEFKECFKCHTTGYGEPGGFTSTEATPGLKNPGCEVCHGPASLHAESGDPVDLAIKVSLQVCSKCHNSDRVAAFGFKPILYAGAH
;
A
#
# COMPACT_ATOMS: atom_id res chain seq x y z
N MET A 1 1.38 -56.09 31.87
CA MET A 1 0.77 -54.90 31.22
C MET A 1 0.19 -55.34 29.88
N SER A 2 -1.12 -55.16 29.68
CA SER A 2 -1.89 -55.75 28.57
C SER A 2 -1.49 -55.13 27.22
N LYS A 3 -1.36 -55.95 26.17
CA LYS A 3 -1.10 -55.54 24.78
C LYS A 3 -2.06 -54.44 24.29
N SER A 4 -3.25 -54.36 24.88
CA SER A 4 -4.27 -53.33 24.63
C SER A 4 -3.83 -51.91 25.02
N ILE A 5 -2.96 -51.77 26.03
CA ILE A 5 -2.45 -50.47 26.50
C ILE A 5 -1.37 -49.94 25.53
N PHE A 6 -0.54 -50.83 24.99
CA PHE A 6 0.48 -50.46 24.00
C PHE A 6 -0.15 -50.03 22.67
N LEU A 7 -1.22 -50.71 22.23
CA LEU A 7 -1.93 -50.37 20.99
C LEU A 7 -2.67 -49.01 21.08
N ALA A 8 -3.25 -48.70 22.24
CA ALA A 8 -3.90 -47.42 22.50
C ALA A 8 -2.90 -46.26 22.53
N LEU A 9 -1.71 -46.48 23.10
CA LEU A 9 -0.65 -45.46 23.18
C LEU A 9 -0.06 -45.14 21.80
N THR A 10 0.09 -46.14 20.93
CA THR A 10 0.55 -45.94 19.55
C THR A 10 -0.46 -45.20 18.67
N CYS A 11 -1.77 -45.42 18.88
CA CYS A 11 -2.82 -44.67 18.18
C CYS A 11 -2.85 -43.20 18.58
N LEU A 12 -2.66 -42.88 19.87
CA LEU A 12 -2.64 -41.50 20.36
C LEU A 12 -1.45 -40.69 19.82
N ILE A 13 -0.28 -41.31 19.70
CA ILE A 13 0.92 -40.67 19.12
C ILE A 13 0.75 -40.46 17.61
N ALA A 14 0.15 -41.41 16.89
CA ALA A 14 -0.14 -41.26 15.46
C ALA A 14 -1.15 -40.14 15.18
N ILE A 15 -2.19 -39.99 16.01
CA ILE A 15 -3.20 -38.92 15.86
C ILE A 15 -2.60 -37.53 16.17
N GLY A 16 -1.71 -37.42 17.17
CA GLY A 16 -1.01 -36.17 17.48
C GLY A 16 -0.04 -35.69 16.40
N LEU A 17 0.60 -36.63 15.69
CA LEU A 17 1.50 -36.32 14.57
C LEU A 17 0.75 -35.90 13.30
N ILE A 18 -0.44 -36.44 13.05
CA ILE A 18 -1.29 -36.05 11.91
C ILE A 18 -1.93 -34.67 12.13
N ALA A 19 -2.32 -34.34 13.38
CA ALA A 19 -2.90 -33.03 13.71
C ALA A 19 -1.91 -31.87 13.51
N SER A 20 -0.60 -32.12 13.61
CA SER A 20 0.44 -31.10 13.40
C SER A 20 0.74 -30.83 11.92
N ALA A 21 0.29 -31.70 11.00
CA ALA A 21 0.52 -31.56 9.56
C ALA A 21 -0.55 -30.70 8.84
N ILE A 22 -1.64 -30.32 9.51
CA ILE A 22 -2.80 -29.63 8.91
C ILE A 22 -2.65 -28.10 8.97
N HIS A 23 -1.59 -27.56 9.56
CA HIS A 23 -1.34 -26.11 9.61
C HIS A 23 -0.29 -25.63 8.61
N ILE A 24 0.05 -26.43 7.61
CA ILE A 24 0.87 -26.00 6.49
C ILE A 24 -0.06 -25.56 5.35
N GLY A 25 -0.13 -24.24 5.11
CA GLY A 25 -0.46 -23.71 3.79
C GLY A 25 -1.80 -22.99 3.64
N ALA A 26 -1.94 -21.84 4.28
CA ALA A 26 -2.59 -20.70 3.65
C ALA A 26 -1.76 -19.47 4.00
N GLU A 27 -0.73 -19.18 3.19
CA GLU A 27 -0.13 -17.85 3.27
C GLU A 27 -1.19 -16.88 2.74
N GLU A 28 -1.67 -15.99 3.60
CA GLU A 28 -2.56 -14.91 3.22
C GLU A 28 -1.87 -14.11 2.10
N ARG A 29 -2.40 -14.15 0.87
CA ARG A 29 -1.85 -13.35 -0.23
C ARG A 29 -1.92 -11.87 0.19
N LYS A 30 -0.76 -11.23 0.38
CA LYS A 30 -0.69 -9.81 0.70
C LYS A 30 -0.83 -8.99 -0.57
N ALA A 31 -1.72 -7.99 -0.54
CA ALA A 31 -1.86 -7.05 -1.65
C ALA A 31 -0.57 -6.23 -1.84
N VAL A 32 -0.25 -5.94 -3.10
CA VAL A 32 0.87 -5.07 -3.49
C VAL A 32 0.35 -3.87 -4.28
N TYR A 33 1.16 -2.82 -4.34
CA TYR A 33 0.86 -1.66 -5.18
C TYR A 33 0.98 -2.01 -6.67
N VAL A 34 0.03 -1.51 -7.47
CA VAL A 34 -0.05 -1.80 -8.92
C VAL A 34 -0.08 -0.56 -9.82
N GLY A 35 -0.16 0.64 -9.24
CA GLY A 35 -0.20 1.91 -9.97
C GLY A 35 -1.60 2.34 -10.41
N SER A 36 -1.76 3.64 -10.65
CA SER A 36 -3.07 4.24 -10.98
C SER A 36 -3.55 3.87 -12.37
N GLU A 37 -2.61 3.56 -13.27
CA GLU A 37 -2.88 3.12 -14.63
C GLU A 37 -3.67 1.80 -14.65
N THR A 38 -3.42 0.89 -13.70
CA THR A 38 -4.20 -0.34 -13.52
C THR A 38 -5.66 -0.01 -13.19
N CYS A 39 -5.91 1.04 -12.41
CA CYS A 39 -7.25 1.46 -12.02
C CYS A 39 -8.07 2.00 -13.20
N GLN A 40 -7.44 2.62 -14.19
CA GLN A 40 -8.11 3.23 -15.33
C GLN A 40 -8.96 2.23 -16.13
N GLY A 41 -8.57 0.95 -16.17
CA GLY A 41 -9.28 -0.08 -16.94
C GLY A 41 -10.74 -0.30 -16.50
N CYS A 42 -11.05 -0.05 -15.22
CA CYS A 42 -12.41 -0.19 -14.67
C CYS A 42 -12.97 1.12 -14.07
N HIS A 43 -12.11 2.09 -13.78
CA HIS A 43 -12.44 3.37 -13.15
C HIS A 43 -11.95 4.56 -14.00
N ASP A 44 -12.28 4.56 -15.28
CA ASP A 44 -11.86 5.56 -16.26
C ASP A 44 -12.25 6.99 -15.85
N ALA A 45 -13.52 7.22 -15.48
CA ALA A 45 -14.02 8.53 -15.11
C ALA A 45 -13.34 9.09 -13.85
N GLN A 46 -13.11 8.26 -12.84
CA GLN A 46 -12.42 8.66 -11.61
C GLN A 46 -10.94 8.91 -11.88
N TYR A 47 -10.30 8.06 -12.69
CA TYR A 47 -8.92 8.23 -13.09
C TYR A 47 -8.73 9.55 -13.84
N ASP A 48 -9.53 9.81 -14.87
CA ASP A 48 -9.44 11.03 -15.68
C ASP A 48 -9.69 12.28 -14.82
N SER A 49 -10.72 12.26 -13.98
CA SER A 49 -11.00 13.35 -13.02
C SER A 49 -9.80 13.58 -12.09
N PHE A 50 -9.25 12.52 -11.52
CA PHE A 50 -8.10 12.61 -10.63
C PHE A 50 -6.87 13.20 -11.35
N MET A 51 -6.53 12.69 -12.53
CA MET A 51 -5.36 13.12 -13.29
C MET A 51 -5.49 14.57 -13.78
N ALA A 52 -6.72 15.00 -14.13
CA ALA A 52 -6.99 16.37 -14.55
C ALA A 52 -6.94 17.37 -13.38
N ASN A 53 -7.56 17.03 -12.24
CA ASN A 53 -7.89 17.98 -11.19
C ASN A 53 -6.99 17.89 -9.95
N SER A 54 -6.33 16.75 -9.73
CA SER A 54 -5.52 16.55 -8.53
C SER A 54 -4.14 17.19 -8.64
N LYS A 55 -3.84 18.08 -7.70
CA LYS A 55 -2.48 18.60 -7.51
C LYS A 55 -1.50 17.52 -7.04
N LYS A 56 -2.03 16.46 -6.40
CA LYS A 56 -1.22 15.36 -5.86
C LYS A 56 -0.59 14.53 -6.98
N ALA A 57 -1.32 14.30 -8.07
CA ALA A 57 -0.87 13.57 -9.26
C ALA A 57 0.39 14.15 -9.94
N LYS A 58 0.84 15.35 -9.55
CA LYS A 58 2.03 16.04 -10.09
C LYS A 58 3.03 16.44 -8.99
N SER A 59 2.85 15.96 -7.76
CA SER A 59 3.53 16.51 -6.60
C SER A 59 5.02 16.19 -6.50
N TYR A 60 5.52 15.15 -7.18
CA TYR A 60 6.96 14.83 -7.20
C TYR A 60 7.78 15.99 -7.76
N GLY A 61 7.24 16.70 -8.75
CA GLY A 61 7.90 17.86 -9.36
C GLY A 61 8.21 18.96 -8.34
N SER A 62 7.44 19.06 -7.25
CA SER A 62 7.69 20.03 -6.17
C SER A 62 8.91 19.64 -5.33
N ILE A 63 9.05 18.37 -4.96
CA ILE A 63 10.20 17.92 -4.16
C ILE A 63 11.48 17.87 -4.99
N GLN A 64 11.38 17.59 -6.29
CA GLN A 64 12.53 17.57 -7.20
C GLN A 64 13.24 18.94 -7.26
N LYS A 65 12.50 20.05 -7.12
CA LYS A 65 13.07 21.40 -7.04
C LYS A 65 13.86 21.64 -5.75
N MET A 66 13.55 20.89 -4.69
CA MET A 66 14.22 20.97 -3.38
C MET A 66 15.45 20.07 -3.31
N GLN A 67 15.56 19.07 -4.19
CA GLN A 67 16.60 18.02 -4.15
C GLN A 67 18.03 18.58 -3.97
N LYS A 68 18.38 19.67 -4.67
CA LYS A 68 19.72 20.27 -4.60
C LYS A 68 20.08 20.88 -3.22
N LYS A 69 19.07 21.09 -2.37
CA LYS A 69 19.21 21.69 -1.03
C LYS A 69 19.16 20.64 0.09
N LEU A 70 19.02 19.37 -0.26
CA LEU A 70 18.82 18.27 0.67
C LEU A 70 19.93 17.24 0.50
N THR A 71 20.29 16.59 1.60
CA THR A 71 21.07 15.36 1.53
C THR A 71 20.25 14.25 0.86
N PRO A 72 20.90 13.20 0.32
CA PRO A 72 20.19 12.06 -0.26
C PRO A 72 19.20 11.39 0.71
N VAL A 73 19.51 11.40 2.01
CA VAL A 73 18.65 10.82 3.05
C VAL A 73 17.41 11.68 3.27
N GLU A 74 17.57 13.00 3.43
CA GLU A 74 16.45 13.93 3.57
C GLU A 74 15.55 13.95 2.33
N PHE A 75 16.13 13.82 1.13
CA PHE A 75 15.34 13.76 -0.10
C PHE A 75 14.47 12.50 -0.16
N LYS A 76 14.99 11.34 0.27
CA LYS A 76 14.20 10.09 0.31
C LYS A 76 13.03 10.15 1.28
N GLU A 77 13.15 10.89 2.38
CA GLU A 77 12.03 11.12 3.31
C GLU A 77 10.84 11.82 2.64
N CYS A 78 11.08 12.59 1.57
CA CYS A 78 10.00 13.23 0.80
C CYS A 78 9.12 12.21 0.07
N PHE A 79 9.67 11.05 -0.31
CA PHE A 79 8.96 10.06 -1.11
C PHE A 79 7.74 9.48 -0.38
N LYS A 80 7.79 9.37 0.95
CA LYS A 80 6.69 8.88 1.80
C LYS A 80 5.34 9.58 1.53
N CYS A 81 5.36 10.83 1.05
CA CYS A 81 4.15 11.61 0.76
C CYS A 81 4.03 12.09 -0.68
N HIS A 82 5.12 12.01 -1.46
CA HIS A 82 5.20 12.57 -2.81
C HIS A 82 5.40 11.50 -3.89
N THR A 83 5.23 10.23 -3.54
CA THR A 83 5.18 9.09 -4.46
C THR A 83 4.09 8.12 -3.99
N THR A 84 3.87 7.01 -4.70
CA THR A 84 2.92 5.97 -4.30
C THR A 84 3.66 4.77 -3.70
N GLY A 85 3.32 4.41 -2.46
CA GLY A 85 3.80 3.17 -1.82
C GLY A 85 5.30 3.11 -1.49
N TYR A 86 6.01 4.23 -1.34
CA TYR A 86 7.45 4.18 -1.05
C TYR A 86 7.78 3.36 0.21
N GLY A 87 8.63 2.33 0.04
CA GLY A 87 9.02 1.42 1.11
C GLY A 87 8.09 0.21 1.31
N GLU A 88 6.99 0.13 0.53
CA GLU A 88 6.02 -0.96 0.60
C GLU A 88 6.14 -1.91 -0.61
N PRO A 89 5.66 -3.16 -0.50
CA PRO A 89 5.68 -4.13 -1.60
C PRO A 89 4.98 -3.62 -2.88
N GLY A 90 5.70 -3.67 -4.00
CA GLY A 90 5.22 -3.16 -5.29
C GLY A 90 5.22 -1.64 -5.41
N GLY A 91 5.63 -0.91 -4.37
CA GLY A 91 5.58 0.54 -4.34
C GLY A 91 6.75 1.23 -5.04
N PHE A 92 6.76 2.57 -4.98
CA PHE A 92 7.80 3.39 -5.60
C PHE A 92 9.20 3.04 -5.06
N THR A 93 10.18 2.90 -5.96
CA THR A 93 11.58 2.66 -5.62
C THR A 93 12.49 3.73 -6.22
N SER A 94 12.36 4.01 -7.52
CA SER A 94 13.01 5.12 -8.21
C SER A 94 12.20 5.59 -9.41
N THR A 95 12.58 6.73 -9.97
CA THR A 95 11.93 7.27 -11.17
C THR A 95 12.16 6.43 -12.42
N GLU A 96 13.20 5.61 -12.44
CA GLU A 96 13.58 4.72 -13.53
C GLU A 96 12.91 3.35 -13.38
N ALA A 97 12.92 2.79 -12.17
CA ALA A 97 12.38 1.46 -11.90
C ALA A 97 10.84 1.46 -11.83
N THR A 98 10.25 2.53 -11.29
CA THR A 98 8.80 2.62 -11.04
C THR A 98 8.24 3.99 -11.47
N PRO A 99 8.32 4.35 -12.76
CA PRO A 99 7.91 5.67 -13.25
C PRO A 99 6.43 5.98 -13.00
N GLY A 100 5.53 4.99 -13.12
CA GLY A 100 4.08 5.16 -12.84
C GLY A 100 3.76 5.44 -11.37
N LEU A 101 4.65 5.09 -10.45
CA LEU A 101 4.47 5.33 -9.00
C LEU A 101 5.16 6.61 -8.52
N LYS A 102 5.75 7.37 -9.45
CA LYS A 102 6.52 8.59 -9.17
C LYS A 102 5.69 9.64 -8.44
N ASN A 103 4.39 9.73 -8.70
CA ASN A 103 3.50 10.66 -8.03
C ASN A 103 2.51 9.92 -7.12
N PRO A 104 1.93 10.60 -6.11
CA PRO A 104 0.77 10.11 -5.40
C PRO A 104 -0.39 9.85 -6.35
N GLY A 105 -0.81 8.59 -6.38
CA GLY A 105 -1.90 8.07 -7.21
C GLY A 105 -3.08 7.57 -6.38
N CYS A 106 -3.96 6.79 -7.01
CA CYS A 106 -5.16 6.19 -6.41
C CYS A 106 -4.84 5.48 -5.09
N GLU A 107 -3.78 4.67 -5.10
CA GLU A 107 -3.39 3.78 -4.00
C GLU A 107 -2.77 4.50 -2.80
N VAL A 108 -2.46 5.80 -2.90
CA VAL A 108 -2.10 6.59 -1.70
C VAL A 108 -3.28 6.69 -0.75
N CYS A 109 -4.50 6.71 -1.30
CA CYS A 109 -5.72 6.70 -0.51
C CYS A 109 -6.32 5.30 -0.33
N HIS A 110 -6.34 4.52 -1.40
CA HIS A 110 -7.01 3.22 -1.45
C HIS A 110 -6.14 2.06 -0.95
N GLY A 111 -4.84 2.28 -0.72
CA GLY A 111 -3.89 1.23 -0.34
C GLY A 111 -3.46 0.35 -1.52
N PRO A 112 -2.60 -0.65 -1.29
CA PRO A 112 -2.20 -1.61 -2.31
C PRO A 112 -3.44 -2.37 -2.82
N ALA A 113 -3.65 -2.33 -4.13
CA ALA A 113 -4.90 -2.77 -4.73
C ALA A 113 -4.76 -3.99 -5.65
N SER A 114 -3.65 -4.73 -5.63
CA SER A 114 -3.46 -5.87 -6.54
C SER A 114 -4.58 -6.91 -6.47
N LEU A 115 -5.05 -7.26 -5.27
CA LEU A 115 -6.14 -8.22 -5.10
C LEU A 115 -7.47 -7.67 -5.62
N HIS A 116 -7.78 -6.41 -5.30
CA HIS A 116 -8.95 -5.73 -5.84
C HIS A 116 -8.91 -5.60 -7.36
N ALA A 117 -7.73 -5.35 -7.95
CA ALA A 117 -7.56 -5.28 -9.40
C ALA A 117 -7.77 -6.65 -10.07
N GLU A 118 -7.42 -7.75 -9.39
CA GLU A 118 -7.66 -9.12 -9.85
C GLU A 118 -9.14 -9.52 -9.74
N SER A 119 -9.80 -9.19 -8.64
CA SER A 119 -11.16 -9.68 -8.32
C SER A 119 -12.28 -8.74 -8.75
N GLY A 120 -12.01 -7.43 -8.81
CA GLY A 120 -13.01 -6.38 -8.94
C GLY A 120 -13.85 -6.15 -7.67
N ASP A 121 -13.59 -6.87 -6.57
CA ASP A 121 -14.40 -6.80 -5.36
C ASP A 121 -13.86 -5.71 -4.41
N PRO A 122 -14.67 -4.74 -3.97
CA PRO A 122 -14.25 -3.74 -2.98
C PRO A 122 -13.81 -4.31 -1.63
N VAL A 123 -14.18 -5.55 -1.28
CA VAL A 123 -13.72 -6.19 -0.02
C VAL A 123 -12.22 -6.47 -0.03
N ASP A 124 -11.61 -6.55 -1.21
CA ASP A 124 -10.17 -6.82 -1.39
C ASP A 124 -9.31 -5.55 -1.36
N LEU A 125 -9.91 -4.38 -1.12
CA LEU A 125 -9.16 -3.17 -0.83
C LEU A 125 -8.59 -3.24 0.59
N ALA A 126 -7.26 -3.09 0.69
CA ALA A 126 -6.55 -3.10 1.97
C ALA A 126 -6.98 -1.98 2.92
N ILE A 127 -7.57 -0.90 2.42
CA ILE A 127 -7.92 0.29 3.21
C ILE A 127 -9.31 0.79 2.83
N LYS A 128 -10.16 1.04 3.84
CA LYS A 128 -11.33 1.92 3.69
C LYS A 128 -10.92 3.37 3.81
N VAL A 129 -11.15 4.14 2.74
CA VAL A 129 -10.77 5.56 2.69
C VAL A 129 -11.52 6.35 3.77
N SER A 130 -10.78 7.12 4.56
CA SER A 130 -11.30 8.04 5.56
C SER A 130 -10.40 9.28 5.65
N LEU A 131 -10.83 10.34 6.34
CA LEU A 131 -10.02 11.55 6.52
C LEU A 131 -8.65 11.28 7.17
N GLN A 132 -8.53 10.21 7.95
CA GLN A 132 -7.26 9.84 8.59
C GLN A 132 -6.16 9.52 7.58
N VAL A 133 -6.53 9.02 6.40
CA VAL A 133 -5.59 8.77 5.29
C VAL A 133 -4.89 10.06 4.88
N CYS A 134 -5.61 11.19 4.84
CA CYS A 134 -5.05 12.49 4.49
C CYS A 134 -4.02 12.95 5.53
N SER A 135 -4.26 12.68 6.81
CA SER A 135 -3.40 13.09 7.94
C SER A 135 -2.06 12.37 7.98
N LYS A 136 -1.88 11.25 7.25
CA LYS A 136 -0.56 10.61 7.09
C LYS A 136 0.48 11.59 6.53
N CYS A 137 0.05 12.51 5.67
CA CYS A 137 0.92 13.52 5.05
C CYS A 137 0.55 14.96 5.39
N HIS A 138 -0.74 15.24 5.60
CA HIS A 138 -1.24 16.56 5.98
C HIS A 138 -1.48 16.64 7.49
N ASN A 139 -0.40 16.64 8.26
CA ASN A 139 -0.41 16.79 9.71
C ASN A 139 0.34 18.05 10.17
N SER A 140 0.17 18.37 11.46
CA SER A 140 0.77 19.53 12.13
C SER A 140 2.28 19.59 11.95
N ASP A 141 2.97 18.45 12.01
CA ASP A 141 4.43 18.40 12.01
C ASP A 141 4.96 18.80 10.63
N ARG A 142 4.32 18.32 9.56
CA ARG A 142 4.66 18.72 8.18
C ARG A 142 4.28 20.16 7.87
N VAL A 143 3.15 20.63 8.41
CA VAL A 143 2.71 22.03 8.29
C VAL A 143 3.71 22.97 8.99
N ALA A 144 4.14 22.62 10.20
CA ALA A 144 5.10 23.40 10.97
C ALA A 144 6.49 23.41 10.31
N ALA A 145 6.94 22.27 9.78
CA ALA A 145 8.26 22.15 9.15
C ALA A 145 8.41 22.97 7.85
N PHE A 146 7.32 23.20 7.12
CA PHE A 146 7.39 23.82 5.79
C PHE A 146 6.44 25.01 5.56
N GLY A 147 5.69 25.44 6.59
CA GLY A 147 4.80 26.61 6.52
C GLY A 147 3.60 26.45 5.58
N PHE A 148 3.21 25.22 5.23
CA PHE A 148 2.12 24.97 4.29
C PHE A 148 0.75 25.02 4.96
N LYS A 149 -0.25 25.67 4.33
CA LYS A 149 -1.65 25.52 4.74
C LYS A 149 -2.10 24.08 4.51
N PRO A 150 -2.79 23.40 5.46
CA PRO A 150 -3.36 22.08 5.22
C PRO A 150 -4.33 22.14 4.03
N ILE A 151 -4.07 21.38 2.97
CA ILE A 151 -5.01 21.27 1.84
C ILE A 151 -5.59 19.86 1.80
N LEU A 152 -6.45 19.58 2.76
CA LEU A 152 -7.11 18.27 2.90
C LEU A 152 -7.94 17.92 1.64
N TYR A 153 -8.49 18.93 0.95
CA TYR A 153 -9.44 18.74 -0.16
C TYR A 153 -8.89 19.04 -1.57
N ALA A 154 -7.58 19.25 -1.76
CA ALA A 154 -7.03 19.55 -3.10
C ALA A 154 -6.88 18.29 -3.98
N GLY A 155 -8.00 17.73 -4.42
CA GLY A 155 -8.03 16.66 -5.42
C GLY A 155 -8.36 15.27 -4.87
N ALA A 156 -9.45 15.17 -4.10
CA ALA A 156 -10.23 13.93 -4.12
C ALA A 156 -11.07 13.94 -5.41
N HIS A 157 -11.21 12.78 -6.06
CA HIS A 157 -11.96 12.64 -7.31
C HIS A 157 -13.46 12.56 -7.07
#